data_AF-A0A1F9BCV2-F1
#
_entry.id   AF-A0A1F9BCV2-F1
#
_cell.length_a   1.000
_cell.length_b   1.000
_cell.length_c   1.000
_cell.angle_alpha   90.00
_cell.angle_beta   90.00
_cell.angle_gamma   90.00
#
_symmetry.space_group_name_H-M   'P 1'
#
loop_
_entity.id
_entity.type
_entity.pdbx_description
1 polymer ?
#
loop_
_entity_poly.entity_id
_entity_poly.type
_entity_poly.pdbx_seq_one_letter_code
_entity_poly.pdbx_strand_id
1 'polypeptide(L)'
;MLIPIVILFVAISGTLIVIGVFKMSRKILSALSIILWLCSLVSAFFVGWAWLERSYSENWAMYGFFFISLPIIITAGVLAVSTILAAKVRKIDNMKEVCLRLYLLLIFLAAQVVVGYFAA
;
A
#
# COMPACT_ATOMS: atom_id res chain seq x y z
N MET A 1 -9.33 -3.21 16.99
CA MET A 1 -8.02 -3.87 17.17
C MET A 1 -7.29 -4.01 15.83
N LEU A 2 -6.90 -2.89 15.18
CA LEU A 2 -6.22 -2.89 13.87
C LEU A 2 -4.69 -3.04 13.98
N ILE A 3 -4.12 -2.60 15.10
CA ILE A 3 -2.67 -2.60 15.35
C ILE A 3 -2.03 -3.99 15.13
N PRO A 4 -2.57 -5.11 15.64
CA PRO A 4 -1.96 -6.43 15.42
C PRO A 4 -1.93 -6.84 13.94
N ILE A 5 -2.97 -6.48 13.18
CA ILE A 5 -3.09 -6.81 11.75
C ILE A 5 -2.08 -6.00 10.95
N VAL A 6 -1.94 -4.70 11.25
CA VAL A 6 -0.94 -3.84 10.60
C VAL A 6 0.49 -4.32 10.89
N ILE A 7 0.78 -4.70 12.14
CA ILE A 7 2.09 -5.26 12.52
C ILE A 7 2.37 -6.55 11.76
N LEU A 8 1.40 -7.47 11.71
CA LEU A 8 1.53 -8.72 10.99
C LEU A 8 1.75 -8.49 9.49
N PHE A 9 1.01 -7.56 8.89
CA PHE A 9 1.14 -7.19 7.49
C PHE A 9 2.53 -6.62 7.18
N VAL A 10 3.04 -5.72 8.02
CA VAL A 10 4.38 -5.13 7.86
C VAL A 10 5.44 -6.20 8.03
N ALA A 11 5.30 -7.11 9.00
CA ALA A 11 6.25 -8.19 9.23
C ALA A 11 6.29 -9.17 8.05
N ILE A 12 5.14 -9.61 7.54
CA ILE A 12 5.05 -10.49 6.36
C ILE A 12 5.61 -9.78 5.12
N SER A 13 5.24 -8.53 4.88
CA SER A 13 5.74 -7.78 3.72
C SER A 13 7.25 -7.55 3.80
N GLY A 14 7.76 -7.17 4.96
CA GLY A 14 9.19 -7.00 5.21
C GLY A 14 9.98 -8.29 5.00
N THR A 15 9.49 -9.42 5.54
CA THR A 15 10.13 -10.72 5.33
C THR A 15 10.12 -11.15 3.86
N LEU A 16 9.02 -10.92 3.13
CA LEU A 16 8.95 -11.18 1.69
C LEU A 16 9.92 -10.30 0.89
N ILE A 17 10.10 -9.03 1.26
CA ILE A 17 11.14 -8.16 0.66
C ILE A 17 12.51 -8.77 0.91
N VAL A 18 12.86 -9.06 2.17
CA VAL A 18 14.18 -9.60 2.53
C VAL A 18 14.47 -10.89 1.78
N ILE A 19 13.54 -11.85 1.79
CA ILE A 19 13.71 -13.15 1.12
C ILE A 19 13.74 -12.97 -0.40
N GLY A 20 12.83 -12.17 -0.96
CA GLY A 20 12.73 -11.94 -2.40
C GLY A 20 13.98 -11.25 -2.95
N VAL A 21 14.53 -10.30 -2.21
CA VAL A 21 15.76 -9.58 -2.57
C VAL A 21 16.99 -10.47 -2.41
N PHE A 22 17.10 -11.20 -1.29
CA PHE A 22 18.26 -12.07 -1.03
C PHE A 22 18.33 -13.25 -2.01
N LYS A 23 17.19 -13.87 -2.32
CA LYS A 23 17.09 -14.95 -3.30
C LYS A 23 16.99 -14.44 -4.75
N MET A 24 17.04 -13.13 -4.98
CA MET A 24 16.84 -12.49 -6.28
C MET A 24 15.60 -13.01 -7.03
N SER A 25 14.52 -13.30 -6.29
CA SER A 25 13.35 -14.00 -6.79
C SER A 25 12.24 -13.03 -7.20
N ARG A 26 12.09 -12.84 -8.52
CA ARG A 26 10.98 -12.08 -9.11
C ARG A 26 9.61 -12.57 -8.66
N LYS A 27 9.42 -13.88 -8.51
CA LYS A 27 8.12 -14.47 -8.14
C LYS A 27 7.67 -13.99 -6.75
N ILE A 28 8.60 -13.94 -5.79
CA ILE A 28 8.32 -13.49 -4.42
C ILE A 28 7.98 -12.00 -4.41
N LEU A 29 8.75 -11.18 -5.13
CA LEU A 29 8.49 -9.73 -5.23
C LEU A 29 7.19 -9.43 -6.01
N SER A 30 6.83 -10.26 -6.98
CA SER A 30 5.54 -10.18 -7.67
C SER A 30 4.39 -10.53 -6.73
N ALA A 31 4.52 -11.59 -5.92
CA ALA A 31 3.49 -11.95 -4.93
C ALA A 31 3.31 -10.83 -3.89
N LEU A 32 4.41 -10.25 -3.42
CA LEU A 32 4.38 -9.06 -2.58
C LEU A 32 3.62 -7.91 -3.25
N SER A 33 3.89 -7.60 -4.53
CA SER A 33 3.19 -6.52 -5.24
C SER A 33 1.68 -6.74 -5.27
N ILE A 34 1.22 -8.00 -5.44
CA ILE A 34 -0.20 -8.35 -5.43
C ILE A 34 -0.80 -8.12 -4.04
N ILE A 35 -0.10 -8.55 -2.98
CA ILE A 35 -0.52 -8.33 -1.59
C ILE A 35 -0.69 -6.84 -1.29
N LEU A 36 0.29 -6.01 -1.68
CA LEU A 36 0.23 -4.56 -1.48
C LEU A 36 -0.96 -3.93 -2.22
N TRP A 37 -1.25 -4.39 -3.45
CA TRP A 37 -2.41 -3.97 -4.21
C TRP A 37 -3.73 -4.33 -3.51
N LEU A 38 -3.88 -5.56 -3.05
CA LEU A 38 -5.09 -6.00 -2.34
C LEU A 38 -5.35 -5.16 -1.08
N CYS A 39 -4.31 -4.89 -0.28
CA CYS A 39 -4.45 -4.03 0.90
C CYS A 39 -4.84 -2.59 0.51
N SER A 40 -4.28 -2.07 -0.58
CA SER A 40 -4.58 -0.72 -1.06
C SER A 40 -5.99 -0.57 -1.63
N LEU A 41 -6.59 -1.66 -2.13
CA LEU A 41 -8.00 -1.70 -2.52
C LEU A 41 -8.93 -1.65 -1.30
N VAL A 42 -8.57 -2.33 -0.20
CA VAL A 42 -9.33 -2.22 1.07
C VAL A 42 -9.28 -0.79 1.59
N SER A 43 -8.11 -0.14 1.53
CA SER A 43 -7.99 1.29 1.88
C SER A 43 -8.89 2.19 1.02
N ALA A 44 -8.98 1.91 -0.28
CA ALA A 44 -9.78 2.70 -1.21
C ALA A 44 -11.29 2.66 -0.89
N PHE A 45 -11.79 1.55 -0.33
CA PHE A 45 -13.18 1.47 0.13
C PHE A 45 -13.51 2.55 1.17
N PHE A 46 -12.68 2.69 2.20
CA PHE A 46 -12.89 3.68 3.26
C PHE A 46 -12.66 5.11 2.78
N VAL A 47 -11.72 5.33 1.85
CA VAL A 47 -11.53 6.64 1.18
C VAL A 47 -12.78 7.02 0.39
N GLY A 48 -13.34 6.08 -0.37
CA GLY A 48 -14.57 6.30 -1.13
C GLY A 48 -15.78 6.52 -0.23
N TRP A 49 -15.86 5.80 0.88
CA TRP A 49 -16.93 5.99 1.87
C TRP A 49 -16.86 7.38 2.50
N ALA A 50 -15.65 7.81 2.92
CA ALA A 50 -15.42 9.16 3.41
C ALA A 50 -15.83 10.24 2.38
N TRP A 51 -15.50 10.03 1.10
CA TRP A 51 -15.91 10.95 0.05
C TRP A 51 -17.42 11.06 -0.10
N LEU A 52 -18.15 9.96 0.01
CA LEU A 52 -19.61 9.95 -0.10
C LEU A 52 -20.29 10.63 1.09
N GLU A 53 -19.76 10.43 2.30
CA GLU A 53 -20.32 11.00 3.53
C GLU A 53 -19.84 12.43 3.85
N ARG A 54 -18.97 13.02 3.03
CA ARG A 54 -18.37 14.36 3.28
C ARG A 54 -19.38 15.49 3.50
N SER A 55 -20.61 15.33 3.03
CA SER A 55 -21.69 16.33 3.20
C SER A 55 -22.49 16.17 4.50
N TYR A 56 -22.26 15.07 5.22
CA TYR A 56 -22.93 14.77 6.49
C TYR A 56 -22.24 15.49 7.64
N SER A 57 -23.01 16.09 8.55
CA SER A 57 -22.48 16.96 9.61
C SER A 57 -21.58 16.26 10.62
N GLU A 58 -21.76 14.95 10.84
CA GLU A 58 -20.94 14.18 11.79
C GLU A 58 -19.75 13.45 11.13
N ASN A 59 -19.75 13.31 9.81
CA ASN A 59 -18.72 12.69 8.95
C ASN A 59 -17.92 11.54 9.61
N TRP A 60 -18.62 10.55 10.18
CA TRP A 60 -17.97 9.42 10.88
C TRP A 60 -17.06 8.60 9.96
N ALA A 61 -17.34 8.57 8.66
CA ALA A 61 -16.51 7.89 7.67
C ALA A 61 -15.06 8.43 7.62
N MET A 62 -14.80 9.68 8.03
CA MET A 62 -13.43 10.20 8.13
C MET A 62 -12.58 9.50 9.20
N TYR A 63 -13.18 8.94 10.25
CA TYR A 63 -12.44 8.09 11.18
C TYR A 63 -11.91 6.83 10.47
N GLY A 64 -12.70 6.25 9.56
CA GLY A 64 -12.24 5.17 8.70
C GLY A 64 -11.03 5.56 7.86
N PHE A 65 -11.06 6.75 7.24
CA PHE A 65 -9.92 7.25 6.49
C PHE A 65 -8.67 7.44 7.38
N PHE A 66 -8.77 8.18 8.48
CA PHE A 66 -7.61 8.53 9.31
C PHE A 66 -7.01 7.33 10.06
N PHE A 67 -7.84 6.41 10.55
CA PHE A 67 -7.37 5.30 11.40
C PHE A 67 -7.18 3.97 10.65
N ILE A 68 -7.68 3.86 9.41
CA ILE A 68 -7.56 2.63 8.61
C ILE A 68 -6.83 2.91 7.30
N SER A 69 -7.38 3.76 6.43
CA SER A 69 -6.81 4.00 5.10
C SER A 69 -5.43 4.65 5.17
N LEU A 70 -5.28 5.74 5.92
CA LEU A 70 -4.05 6.51 5.95
C LEU A 70 -2.84 5.67 6.44
N PRO A 71 -2.93 4.88 7.53
CA PRO A 71 -1.87 3.94 7.91
C PRO A 71 -1.55 2.91 6.82
N ILE A 72 -2.57 2.36 6.15
CA ILE A 72 -2.37 1.38 5.05
C ILE A 72 -1.67 2.06 3.87
N ILE A 73 -2.09 3.26 3.48
CA ILE A 73 -1.50 4.03 2.39
C ILE A 73 -0.02 4.31 2.65
N ILE A 74 0.31 4.81 3.85
CA ILE A 74 1.68 5.13 4.22
C ILE A 74 2.54 3.86 4.23
N THR A 75 2.08 2.80 4.90
CA THR A 75 2.85 1.55 5.02
C THR A 75 3.04 0.86 3.67
N ALA A 76 1.99 0.76 2.85
CA ALA A 76 2.07 0.20 1.50
C ALA A 76 2.99 1.04 0.59
N GLY A 77 2.94 2.36 0.70
CA GLY A 77 3.83 3.27 -0.03
C GLY A 77 5.29 3.06 0.33
N VAL A 78 5.61 3.02 1.63
CA VAL A 78 6.97 2.75 2.13
C VAL A 78 7.47 1.38 1.68
N LEU A 79 6.65 0.34 1.76
CA LEU A 79 7.01 -1.02 1.33
C LEU A 79 7.23 -1.09 -0.19
N ALA A 80 6.40 -0.41 -0.99
CA ALA A 80 6.55 -0.35 -2.44
C ALA A 80 7.86 0.33 -2.84
N VAL A 81 8.17 1.51 -2.28
CA VAL A 81 9.43 2.23 -2.52
C VAL A 81 10.63 1.37 -2.09
N SER A 82 10.56 0.76 -0.91
CA SER A 82 11.62 -0.10 -0.39
C SER A 82 11.88 -1.29 -1.30
N THR A 83 10.82 -1.89 -1.85
CA THR A 83 10.92 -3.01 -2.80
C THR A 83 11.60 -2.58 -4.10
N ILE A 84 11.19 -1.44 -4.67
CA ILE A 84 11.79 -0.89 -5.90
C ILE A 84 13.29 -0.61 -5.68
N LEU A 85 13.62 0.07 -4.57
CA LEU A 85 14.99 0.42 -4.25
C LEU A 85 15.86 -0.83 -4.05
N ALA A 86 15.39 -1.80 -3.25
CA ALA A 86 16.12 -3.02 -2.98
C ALA A 86 16.35 -3.87 -4.24
N ALA A 87 15.34 -3.96 -5.12
CA ALA A 87 15.46 -4.65 -6.41
C ALA A 87 16.47 -3.97 -7.33
N LYS A 88 16.51 -2.62 -7.35
CA LYS A 88 17.46 -1.83 -8.13
C LYS A 88 18.89 -1.99 -7.61
N VAL A 89 19.09 -1.93 -6.28
CA VAL A 89 20.40 -2.10 -5.64
C VAL A 89 20.97 -3.51 -5.90
N ARG A 90 20.13 -4.55 -5.84
CA ARG A 90 20.55 -5.93 -6.13
C ARG A 90 20.59 -6.30 -7.61
N LYS A 91 20.23 -5.39 -8.52
CA LYS A 91 20.22 -5.61 -9.98
C LYS A 91 19.45 -6.88 -10.38
N ILE A 92 18.26 -7.08 -9.82
CA ILE A 92 17.43 -8.25 -10.15
C ILE A 92 16.91 -8.12 -11.59
N ASP A 93 17.15 -9.15 -12.40
CA ASP A 93 16.77 -9.16 -13.82
C ASP A 93 15.25 -9.20 -14.03
N ASN A 94 14.80 -8.67 -15.17
CA ASN A 94 13.41 -8.73 -15.63
C ASN A 94 12.36 -8.22 -14.62
N MET A 95 12.70 -7.21 -13.82
CA MET A 95 11.81 -6.59 -12.83
C MET A 95 10.87 -5.50 -13.40
N LYS A 96 10.93 -5.20 -14.70
CA LYS A 96 10.17 -4.09 -15.32
C LYS A 96 8.67 -4.15 -15.01
N GLU A 97 8.05 -5.32 -15.12
CA GLU A 97 6.62 -5.51 -14.84
C GLU A 97 6.27 -5.29 -13.36
N VAL A 98 7.09 -5.83 -12.45
CA VAL A 98 6.87 -5.67 -11.00
C VAL A 98 7.04 -4.21 -10.60
N CYS A 99 8.09 -3.54 -11.10
CA CYS A 99 8.32 -2.12 -10.87
C CYS A 99 7.16 -1.27 -11.43
N LEU A 100 6.67 -1.57 -12.63
CA LEU A 100 5.51 -0.86 -13.20
C LEU A 100 4.28 -0.99 -12.29
N ARG A 101 3.96 -2.20 -11.82
CA ARG A 101 2.85 -2.42 -10.88
C ARG A 101 3.02 -1.65 -9.58
N LEU A 102 4.24 -1.55 -9.05
CA LEU A 102 4.54 -0.80 -7.84
C LEU A 102 4.49 0.72 -8.08
N TYR A 103 4.90 1.23 -9.24
CA TYR A 103 4.73 2.64 -9.58
C TYR A 103 3.25 3.01 -9.75
N LEU A 104 2.48 2.18 -10.44
CA LEU A 104 1.02 2.37 -10.54
C LEU A 104 0.35 2.33 -9.16
N LEU A 105 0.83 1.47 -8.27
CA LEU A 105 0.38 1.44 -6.88
C LEU A 105 0.67 2.77 -6.17
N LEU A 106 1.88 3.32 -6.31
CA LEU A 106 2.23 4.61 -5.71
C LEU A 106 1.35 5.76 -6.23
N ILE A 107 1.05 5.79 -7.53
CA ILE A 107 0.13 6.76 -8.12
C ILE A 107 -1.28 6.57 -7.54
N PHE A 108 -1.75 5.34 -7.45
CA PHE A 108 -3.06 5.03 -6.88
C PHE A 108 -3.18 5.44 -5.41
N LEU A 109 -2.14 5.17 -4.61
CA LEU A 109 -2.04 5.59 -3.22
C LEU A 109 -2.04 7.12 -3.08
N ALA A 110 -1.29 7.83 -3.93
CA ALA A 110 -1.29 9.29 -3.95
C ALA A 110 -2.68 9.86 -4.29
N ALA A 111 -3.38 9.27 -5.26
CA ALA A 111 -4.75 9.67 -5.59
C ALA A 111 -5.70 9.47 -4.40
N GLN A 112 -5.58 8.37 -3.65
CA GLN A 112 -6.37 8.14 -2.44
C GLN A 112 -6.11 9.21 -1.37
N VAL A 113 -4.86 9.65 -1.17
CA VAL A 113 -4.55 10.73 -0.22
C VAL A 113 -5.22 12.03 -0.66
N VAL A 114 -5.15 12.38 -1.94
CA VAL A 114 -5.78 13.60 -2.47
C VAL A 114 -7.29 13.56 -2.26
N VAL A 115 -7.95 12.46 -2.64
CA VAL A 115 -9.40 12.29 -2.46
C VAL A 115 -9.78 12.34 -0.97
N GLY A 116 -9.03 11.64 -0.12
CA GLY A 116 -9.27 11.63 1.32
C GLY A 116 -9.06 13.00 1.97
N TYR A 117 -8.09 13.79 1.51
CA TYR A 117 -7.88 15.16 1.97
C TYR A 117 -9.06 16.07 1.62
N PHE A 118 -9.64 15.94 0.42
CA PHE A 118 -10.82 16.72 0.01
C PHE A 118 -12.14 16.16 0.57
N ALA A 119 -12.15 14.95 1.13
CA ALA A 119 -13.29 14.38 1.85
C ALA A 119 -13.36 14.82 3.32
N ALA A 120 -12.23 15.25 3.88
CA ALA A 120 -12.08 15.79 5.22
C ALA A 120 -12.57 17.23 5.31
#